data_AF-C5APX6-F1
#
_entry.id   AF-C5APX6-F1
#
_cell.length_a   1.000
_cell.length_b   1.000
_cell.length_c   1.000
_cell.angle_alpha   90.00
_cell.angle_beta   90.00
_cell.angle_gamma   90.00
#
_symmetry.space_group_name_H-M   'P 1'
#
loop_
_entity.id
_entity.type
_entity.pdbx_description
1 polymer ?
#
loop_
_entity_poly.entity_id
_entity_poly.type
_entity_poly.pdbx_seq_one_letter_code
_entity_poly.pdbx_strand_id
1 'polypeptide(L)'
;MSTQSFEIPAEFREFADKSVDQARNAFGTFLNGAVKTSEQLRNSATTVQSTLNAAVLKSLDHTKTNADAAFDYVQRVVRAKDPREAFEIQSEFLKTQFAAFQAQAKEYGALAQSAAGR
;
A
#
# COMPACT_ATOMS: atom_id res chain seq x y z
N MET A 1 -40.31 -17.66 -1.79
CA MET A 1 -39.23 -17.77 -0.78
C MET A 1 -38.37 -16.54 -0.94
N SER A 2 -38.50 -15.58 -0.04
CA SER A 2 -37.77 -14.31 -0.13
C SER A 2 -36.30 -14.57 0.19
N THR A 3 -35.42 -14.46 -0.81
CA THR A 3 -33.98 -14.35 -0.58
C THR A 3 -33.77 -13.08 0.24
N GLN A 4 -33.58 -13.22 1.55
CA GLN A 4 -33.05 -12.14 2.37
C GLN A 4 -31.66 -11.82 1.82
N SER A 5 -31.59 -10.80 0.96
CA SER A 5 -30.33 -10.24 0.49
C SER A 5 -29.52 -9.86 1.72
N PHE A 6 -28.39 -10.53 1.93
CA PHE A 6 -27.47 -10.16 3.00
C PHE A 6 -26.83 -8.83 2.61
N GLU A 7 -27.35 -7.74 3.17
CA GLU A 7 -26.87 -6.38 2.97
C GLU A 7 -26.20 -5.90 4.26
N ILE A 8 -25.00 -5.33 4.13
CA ILE A 8 -24.30 -4.75 5.28
C ILE A 8 -24.99 -3.44 5.68
N PRO A 9 -25.36 -3.24 6.97
CA PRO A 9 -26.00 -2.01 7.44
C PRO A 9 -25.18 -0.75 7.12
N ALA A 10 -25.86 0.34 6.76
CA ALA A 10 -25.23 1.57 6.29
C ALA A 10 -24.35 2.22 7.37
N GLU A 11 -24.77 2.16 8.63
CA GLU A 11 -24.07 2.72 9.78
C GLU A 11 -22.74 2.00 10.03
N PHE A 12 -22.73 0.68 9.87
CA PHE A 12 -21.52 -0.13 10.02
C PHE A 12 -20.53 0.18 8.89
N ARG A 13 -21.02 0.34 7.66
CA ARG A 13 -20.22 0.76 6.51
C ARG A 13 -19.61 2.14 6.71
N GLU A 14 -20.39 3.12 7.16
CA GLU A 14 -19.91 4.49 7.40
C GLU A 14 -18.88 4.54 8.53
N PHE A 15 -19.12 3.80 9.62
CA PHE A 15 -18.17 3.71 10.72
C PHE A 15 -16.84 3.09 10.26
N ALA A 16 -16.89 1.99 9.52
CA ALA A 16 -15.70 1.34 9.00
C ALA A 16 -14.97 2.24 7.98
N ASP A 17 -15.69 2.96 7.13
CA ASP A 17 -15.10 3.91 6.16
C ASP A 17 -14.34 5.03 6.87
N LYS A 18 -14.98 5.67 7.86
CA LYS A 18 -14.32 6.66 8.72
C LYS A 18 -13.11 6.10 9.45
N SER A 19 -13.15 4.84 9.86
CA SER A 19 -12.03 4.19 10.56
C SER A 19 -10.84 3.97 9.62
N VAL A 20 -11.11 3.58 8.37
CA VAL A 20 -10.08 3.41 7.33
C VAL A 20 -9.44 4.76 6.99
N ASP A 21 -10.24 5.81 6.81
CA ASP A 21 -9.74 7.16 6.55
C ASP A 21 -8.87 7.68 7.70
N GLN A 22 -9.29 7.48 8.95
CA GLN A 22 -8.49 7.85 10.12
C GLN A 22 -7.15 7.10 10.17
N ALA A 23 -7.17 5.79 9.92
CA ALA A 23 -5.96 4.98 9.88
C ALA A 23 -5.00 5.44 8.76
N ARG A 24 -5.53 5.76 7.57
CA ARG A 24 -4.75 6.29 6.44
C ARG A 24 -4.07 7.61 6.81
N ASN A 25 -4.81 8.52 7.45
CA ASN A 25 -4.29 9.81 7.89
C ASN A 25 -3.20 9.67 8.97
N ALA A 26 -3.42 8.81 9.96
CA ALA A 26 -2.44 8.54 11.01
C ALA A 26 -1.14 7.95 10.44
N PHE A 27 -1.27 6.98 9.52
CA PHE A 27 -0.13 6.37 8.83
C PHE A 27 0.64 7.39 7.98
N GLY A 28 -0.06 8.24 7.22
CA GLY A 28 0.58 9.31 6.45
C GLY A 28 1.34 10.31 7.34
N THR A 29 0.78 10.65 8.51
CA THR A 29 1.43 11.52 9.49
C THR A 29 2.71 10.88 10.05
N PHE A 30 2.65 9.60 10.40
CA PHE A 30 3.80 8.83 10.86
C PHE A 30 4.93 8.79 9.82
N LEU A 31 4.61 8.45 8.57
CA LEU A 31 5.60 8.41 7.48
C LEU A 31 6.25 9.78 7.26
N ASN A 32 5.46 10.86 7.25
CA ASN A 32 6.00 12.21 7.12
C ASN A 32 6.97 12.56 8.26
N GLY A 33 6.66 12.15 9.50
CA GLY A 33 7.57 12.31 10.64
C GLY A 33 8.86 11.52 10.47
N ALA A 34 8.77 10.27 10.00
CA ALA A 34 9.93 9.42 9.74
C ALA A 34 10.83 9.99 8.63
N VAL A 35 10.24 10.45 7.52
CA VAL A 35 10.97 11.09 6.41
C VAL A 35 11.70 12.35 6.90
N LYS A 36 11.00 13.26 7.60
CA LYS A 36 11.62 14.49 8.14
C LYS A 36 12.78 14.19 9.09
N THR A 37 12.63 13.17 9.93
CA THR A 37 13.70 12.75 10.86
C THR A 37 14.91 12.22 10.10
N SER A 38 14.70 11.41 9.05
CA SER A 38 15.78 10.94 8.18
C SER A 38 16.49 12.08 7.45
N GLU A 39 15.75 13.07 6.94
CA GLU A 39 16.32 14.26 6.30
C GLU A 39 17.19 15.09 7.25
N GLN A 40 16.73 15.30 8.50
CA GLN A 40 17.51 16.00 9.53
C GLN A 40 18.81 15.25 9.87
N LEU A 41 18.77 13.92 9.96
CA LEU A 41 19.94 13.07 10.18
C LEU A 41 20.91 13.13 8.99
N ARG A 42 20.41 13.11 7.75
CA ARG A 42 21.22 13.26 6.54
C ARG A 42 22.00 14.57 6.54
N ASN A 43 21.36 15.68 6.90
CA ASN A 43 21.99 17.00 6.93
C ASN A 43 23.09 17.10 8.01
N SER A 44 23.15 16.16 8.96
CA SER A 44 24.04 16.19 10.12
C SER A 44 25.17 15.15 10.08
N ALA A 45 25.21 14.24 9.09
CA ALA A 45 26.05 13.03 9.14
C ALA A 45 27.03 12.82 7.96
N THR A 46 28.19 12.23 8.24
CA THR A 46 29.24 11.83 7.26
C THR A 46 28.88 10.56 6.46
N THR A 47 29.54 10.36 5.31
CA THR A 47 29.21 9.46 4.18
C THR A 47 28.68 8.06 4.50
N VAL A 48 29.11 7.38 5.58
CA VAL A 48 28.62 6.03 5.93
C VAL A 48 27.16 6.04 6.40
N GLN A 49 26.71 7.11 7.05
CA GLN A 49 25.33 7.26 7.51
C GLN A 49 24.38 7.58 6.34
N SER A 50 24.90 8.08 5.21
CA SER A 50 24.14 8.40 4.00
C SER A 50 23.59 7.15 3.29
N THR A 51 24.39 6.09 3.16
CA THR A 51 23.95 4.84 2.49
C THR A 51 22.88 4.10 3.29
N LEU A 52 23.03 4.04 4.62
CA LEU A 52 22.00 3.46 5.51
C LEU A 52 20.71 4.29 5.47
N ASN A 53 20.82 5.63 5.46
CA ASN A 53 19.64 6.50 5.31
C ASN A 53 18.96 6.31 3.94
N ALA A 54 19.71 6.16 2.85
CA ALA A 54 19.13 5.91 1.52
C ALA A 54 18.36 4.57 1.48
N ALA A 55 18.89 3.52 2.13
CA ALA A 55 18.19 2.24 2.26
C ALA A 55 16.91 2.36 3.11
N VAL A 56 16.95 3.14 4.20
CA VAL A 56 15.77 3.43 5.04
C VAL A 56 14.72 4.23 4.27
N LEU A 57 15.11 5.24 3.50
CA LEU A 57 14.17 6.01 2.68
C LEU A 57 13.52 5.13 1.61
N LYS A 58 14.29 4.24 0.98
CA LYS A 58 13.75 3.29 0.00
C LYS A 58 12.78 2.29 0.63
N SER A 59 13.07 1.79 1.83
CA SER A 59 12.13 0.90 2.53
C SER A 59 10.85 1.63 2.96
N LEU A 60 10.95 2.90 3.36
CA LEU A 60 9.78 3.75 3.64
C LEU A 60 8.91 3.95 2.39
N ASP A 61 9.50 4.11 1.22
CA ASP A 61 8.77 4.29 -0.05
C ASP A 61 8.00 3.01 -0.47
N HIS A 62 8.64 1.84 -0.32
CA HIS A 62 7.96 0.56 -0.50
C HIS A 62 6.84 0.35 0.52
N THR A 63 7.08 0.72 1.78
CA THR A 63 6.07 0.62 2.85
C THR A 63 4.88 1.53 2.55
N LYS A 64 5.12 2.75 2.07
CA LYS A 64 4.08 3.68 1.62
C LYS A 64 3.24 3.07 0.50
N THR A 65 3.89 2.59 -0.56
CA THR A 65 3.20 2.02 -1.74
C THR A 65 2.34 0.83 -1.35
N ASN A 66 2.88 -0.09 -0.53
CA ASN A 66 2.13 -1.25 -0.06
C ASN A 66 0.96 -0.87 0.85
N ALA A 67 1.15 0.11 1.73
CA ALA A 67 0.11 0.59 2.61
C ALA A 67 -1.01 1.30 1.82
N ASP A 68 -0.67 2.14 0.85
CA ASP A 68 -1.65 2.80 -0.02
C ASP A 68 -2.51 1.76 -0.78
N ALA A 69 -1.88 0.71 -1.34
CA ALA A 69 -2.61 -0.39 -1.99
C ALA A 69 -3.51 -1.17 -1.03
N ALA A 70 -3.06 -1.41 0.21
CA ALA A 70 -3.85 -2.08 1.24
C ALA A 70 -5.04 -1.23 1.69
N PHE A 71 -4.85 0.08 1.90
CA PHE A 71 -5.92 1.00 2.27
C PHE A 71 -6.97 1.10 1.17
N ASP A 72 -6.57 1.24 -0.09
CA ASP A 72 -7.51 1.29 -1.21
C ASP A 72 -8.32 -0.01 -1.33
N TYR A 73 -7.69 -1.17 -1.12
CA TYR A 73 -8.39 -2.46 -1.07
C TYR A 73 -9.41 -2.50 0.08
N VAL A 74 -8.98 -2.21 1.30
CA VAL A 74 -9.84 -2.25 2.49
C VAL A 74 -10.99 -1.26 2.38
N GLN A 75 -10.75 -0.05 1.86
CA GLN A 75 -11.78 0.96 1.64
C GLN A 75 -12.85 0.47 0.64
N ARG A 76 -12.43 -0.19 -0.44
CA ARG A 76 -13.37 -0.79 -1.41
C ARG A 76 -14.19 -1.91 -0.77
N VAL A 77 -13.54 -2.81 -0.02
CA VAL A 77 -14.23 -3.92 0.67
C VAL A 77 -15.24 -3.40 1.69
N VAL A 78 -14.86 -2.42 2.49
CA VAL A 78 -15.75 -1.80 3.49
C VAL A 78 -16.95 -1.16 2.84
N ARG A 79 -16.77 -0.49 1.69
CA ARG A 79 -17.85 0.17 0.94
C ARG A 79 -18.75 -0.79 0.16
N ALA A 80 -18.37 -2.06 0.05
CA ALA A 80 -19.16 -3.06 -0.65
C ALA A 80 -20.55 -3.22 -0.02
N LYS A 81 -21.56 -3.34 -0.89
CA LYS A 81 -22.97 -3.41 -0.49
C LYS A 81 -23.40 -4.83 -0.18
N ASP A 82 -22.82 -5.79 -0.89
CA ASP A 82 -23.10 -7.21 -0.74
C ASP A 82 -21.84 -8.07 -0.99
N PRO A 83 -21.87 -9.38 -0.64
CA PRO A 83 -20.73 -10.27 -0.82
C PRO A 83 -20.26 -10.46 -2.27
N ARG A 84 -21.13 -10.22 -3.26
CA ARG A 84 -20.76 -10.34 -4.68
C ARG A 84 -19.85 -9.18 -5.08
N GLU A 85 -20.20 -7.96 -4.66
CA GLU A 85 -19.34 -6.78 -4.84
C GLU A 85 -17.98 -6.96 -4.14
N ALA A 86 -17.96 -7.52 -2.93
CA ALA A 86 -16.71 -7.86 -2.24
C ALA A 86 -15.85 -8.88 -3.01
N PHE A 87 -16.48 -9.88 -3.64
CA PHE A 87 -15.78 -10.87 -4.46
C PHE A 87 -15.18 -10.26 -5.73
N GLU A 88 -15.91 -9.35 -6.38
CA GLU A 88 -15.39 -8.59 -7.52
C GLU A 88 -14.17 -7.75 -7.11
N ILE A 89 -14.23 -7.07 -5.96
CA ILE A 89 -13.10 -6.29 -5.41
C ILE A 89 -11.88 -7.19 -5.15
N GLN A 90 -12.07 -8.38 -4.56
CA GLN A 90 -11.01 -9.37 -4.35
C GLN A 90 -10.37 -9.79 -5.68
N SER A 91 -11.18 -10.04 -6.71
CA SER A 91 -10.69 -10.46 -8.03
C SER A 91 -9.86 -9.38 -8.72
N GLU A 92 -10.28 -8.11 -8.64
CA GLU A 92 -9.57 -6.96 -9.20
C GLU A 92 -8.27 -6.68 -8.45
N PHE A 93 -8.28 -6.83 -7.13
CA PHE A 93 -7.05 -6.73 -6.33
C PHE A 93 -6.01 -7.77 -6.76
N LEU A 94 -6.40 -9.04 -6.92
CA LEU A 94 -5.47 -10.09 -7.37
C LEU A 94 -4.89 -9.80 -8.76
N LYS A 95 -5.71 -9.32 -9.71
CA LYS A 95 -5.23 -8.92 -11.04
C LYS A 95 -4.20 -7.80 -10.94
N THR A 96 -4.48 -6.79 -10.12
CA THR A 96 -3.58 -5.64 -9.91
C THR A 96 -2.26 -6.09 -9.30
N GLN A 97 -2.30 -6.93 -8.26
CA GLN A 97 -1.10 -7.47 -7.63
C GLN A 97 -0.30 -8.36 -8.58
N PHE A 98 -0.96 -9.15 -9.43
CA PHE A 98 -0.28 -9.97 -10.44
C PHE A 98 0.39 -9.12 -11.52
N ALA A 99 -0.25 -8.04 -11.96
CA ALA A 99 0.34 -7.08 -12.89
C ALA A 99 1.57 -6.37 -12.27
N ALA A 100 1.46 -5.95 -11.00
CA ALA A 100 2.58 -5.36 -10.27
C ALA A 100 3.76 -6.34 -10.13
N PHE A 101 3.47 -7.62 -9.83
CA PHE A 101 4.47 -8.67 -9.77
C PHE A 101 5.15 -8.91 -11.13
N GLN A 102 4.39 -8.96 -12.23
CA GLN A 102 4.97 -9.07 -13.57
C GLN A 102 5.86 -7.89 -13.92
N ALA A 103 5.47 -6.66 -13.54
CA ALA A 103 6.28 -5.48 -13.75
C ALA A 103 7.61 -5.57 -12.98
N GLN A 104 7.57 -5.95 -11.70
CA GLN A 104 8.78 -6.20 -10.90
C GLN A 104 9.64 -7.32 -11.50
N ALA A 105 9.05 -8.44 -11.93
CA ALA A 105 9.79 -9.55 -12.54
C ALA A 105 10.52 -9.12 -13.82
N LYS A 106 9.91 -8.24 -14.63
CA LYS A 106 10.55 -7.66 -15.82
C LYS A 106 11.72 -6.74 -15.44
N GLU A 107 11.57 -5.90 -14.42
CA GLU A 107 12.67 -5.08 -13.90
C GLU A 107 13.85 -5.93 -13.41
N TYR A 108 13.57 -6.99 -12.64
CA TYR A 108 14.60 -7.93 -12.18
C TYR A 108 15.27 -8.68 -13.34
N GLY A 109 14.50 -9.07 -14.36
CA GLY A 109 15.04 -9.67 -15.58
C GLY A 109 15.95 -8.73 -16.37
N ALA A 110 15.57 -7.46 -16.49
CA ALA A 110 16.40 -6.42 -17.14
C ALA A 110 17.67 -6.12 -16.32
N LEU A 111 17.58 -6.10 -14.99
CA LEU A 111 18.73 -5.98 -14.09
C LEU A 111 19.67 -7.19 -14.19
N ALA A 112 19.14 -8.40 -14.29
CA ALA A 112 19.94 -9.61 -14.45
C ALA A 112 20.66 -9.63 -15.82
N GLN A 113 19.99 -9.22 -16.90
CA GLN A 113 20.61 -9.11 -18.23
C GLN A 113 21.70 -8.03 -18.29
N SER A 114 21.48 -6.88 -17.66
CA SER A 114 22.49 -5.81 -17.60
C SER A 114 23.66 -6.11 -16.66
N ALA A 115 23.48 -7.01 -15.68
CA ALA A 115 24.55 -7.54 -14.84
C ALA A 115 25.34 -8.68 -15.53
N ALA A 116 24.68 -9.51 -16.34
CA ALA A 116 25.32 -10.58 -17.12
C ALA A 116 26.00 -10.08 -18.42
N GLY A 117 25.62 -8.89 -18.91
CA GLY A 117 26.21 -8.23 -20.07
C GLY A 117 27.37 -7.28 -19.76
N ARG A 118 27.92 -7.31 -18.53
CA ARG A 118 29.15 -6.63 -18.14
C ARG A 118 30.26 -7.63 -17.90
#